data_AF-A0A0F4LPX5-F1
#
_entry.id   AF-A0A0F4LPX5-F1
#
_cell.length_a   1.000
_cell.length_b   1.000
_cell.length_c   1.000
_cell.angle_alpha   90.00
_cell.angle_beta   90.00
_cell.angle_gamma   90.00
#
_symmetry.space_group_name_H-M   'P 1'
#
loop_
_entity.id
_entity.type
_entity.pdbx_description
1 polymer ?
#
loop_
_entity_poly.entity_id
_entity_poly.type
_entity_poly.pdbx_seq_one_letter_code
_entity_poly.pdbx_strand_id
1 'polypeptide(L)'
;MDQNELISEILKVPMPHSENYQVMVIDIDRFKEELRHDAKEKEIDAYDFYLRSAWTCDFFDPESVLADLKQAKLNVGILITGPSDVMDPDSILHEVAYNNLHNLMNLGDNEFDSEVKSYLAKVVKLCNPSLKGSYFDIEMAVPDDSSRCVLRDSWNEAQK
;
A
#
# COMPACT_ATOMS: atom_id res chain seq x y z
N MET A 1 -3.29 -21.46 6.36
CA MET A 1 -2.19 -20.60 5.94
C MET A 1 -1.97 -19.57 7.03
N ASP A 2 -0.79 -19.59 7.63
CA ASP A 2 -0.39 -18.48 8.50
C ASP A 2 -0.01 -17.24 7.64
N GLN A 3 0.20 -16.09 8.28
CA GLN A 3 0.46 -14.85 7.54
C GLN A 3 1.79 -14.87 6.78
N ASN A 4 2.81 -15.58 7.26
CA ASN A 4 4.12 -15.63 6.61
C ASN A 4 4.06 -16.48 5.34
N GLU A 5 3.32 -17.58 5.37
CA GLU A 5 3.03 -18.41 4.20
C GLU A 5 2.21 -17.62 3.17
N LEU A 6 1.20 -16.86 3.60
CA LEU A 6 0.43 -15.98 2.72
C LEU A 6 1.32 -14.94 2.01
N ILE A 7 2.18 -14.24 2.77
CA ILE A 7 3.13 -13.27 2.22
C ILE A 7 4.02 -13.95 1.19
N SER A 8 4.58 -15.13 1.50
CA SER A 8 5.43 -15.86 0.56
C SER A 8 4.72 -16.22 -0.74
N GLU A 9 3.44 -16.61 -0.69
CA GLU A 9 2.66 -16.92 -1.89
C GLU A 9 2.31 -15.65 -2.70
N ILE A 10 1.96 -14.54 -2.05
CA ILE A 10 1.72 -13.25 -2.73
C ILE A 10 2.98 -12.80 -3.47
N LEU A 11 4.14 -12.90 -2.82
CA LEU A 11 5.42 -12.51 -3.41
C LEU A 11 5.83 -13.38 -4.61
N LYS A 12 5.16 -14.50 -4.88
CA LYS A 12 5.35 -15.32 -6.11
C LYS A 12 4.43 -14.89 -7.25
N VAL A 13 3.36 -14.14 -6.98
CA VAL A 13 2.44 -13.64 -8.01
C VAL A 13 3.14 -12.53 -8.80
N PRO A 14 3.27 -12.62 -10.14
CA PRO A 14 3.89 -11.55 -10.92
C PRO A 14 3.19 -10.21 -10.69
N MET A 15 3.96 -9.14 -10.42
CA MET A 15 3.40 -7.79 -10.27
C MET A 15 2.72 -7.33 -11.56
N PRO A 16 1.65 -6.53 -11.48
CA PRO A 16 1.02 -5.96 -12.67
C PRO A 16 1.93 -4.89 -13.28
N HIS A 17 1.89 -4.75 -14.60
CA HIS A 17 2.48 -3.62 -15.30
C HIS A 17 1.34 -2.66 -15.68
N SER A 18 1.32 -1.49 -15.06
CA SER A 18 0.36 -0.44 -15.36
C SER A 18 1.08 0.88 -15.54
N GLU A 19 0.70 1.61 -16.59
CA GLU A 19 1.17 2.97 -16.84
C GLU A 19 0.50 3.99 -15.91
N ASN A 20 -0.66 3.64 -15.36
CA ASN A 20 -1.51 4.53 -14.56
C ASN A 20 -1.48 4.25 -13.06
N TYR A 21 -1.08 3.04 -12.64
CA TYR A 21 -1.16 2.63 -11.25
C TYR A 21 0.17 2.06 -10.78
N GLN A 22 0.60 2.49 -9.60
CA GLN A 22 1.63 1.79 -8.85
C GLN A 22 0.98 0.80 -7.88
N VAL A 23 1.47 -0.43 -7.87
CA VAL A 23 1.02 -1.47 -6.94
C VAL A 23 2.21 -1.89 -6.09
N MET A 24 2.05 -1.82 -4.76
CA MET A 24 3.04 -2.29 -3.81
C MET A 24 2.46 -3.33 -2.85
N VAL A 25 3.28 -4.29 -2.45
CA VAL A 25 2.99 -5.21 -1.35
C VAL A 25 3.63 -4.66 -0.09
N ILE A 26 2.82 -4.35 0.92
CA ILE A 26 3.26 -3.63 2.14
C ILE A 26 3.16 -4.55 3.36
N ASP A 27 4.22 -4.61 4.15
CA ASP A 27 4.20 -5.07 5.55
C ASP A 27 3.64 -3.95 6.43
N ILE A 28 2.39 -4.14 6.89
CA ILE A 28 1.63 -3.14 7.64
C ILE A 28 2.24 -2.87 9.01
N ASP A 29 2.78 -3.90 9.68
CA ASP A 29 3.36 -3.72 11.00
C ASP A 29 4.68 -2.97 10.92
N ARG A 30 5.50 -3.30 9.90
CA ARG A 30 6.71 -2.53 9.61
C ARG A 30 6.39 -1.10 9.21
N PHE A 31 5.34 -0.89 8.41
CA PHE A 31 4.93 0.46 8.02
C PHE A 31 4.51 1.30 9.23
N LYS A 32 3.75 0.73 10.18
CA LYS A 32 3.43 1.41 11.46
C LYS A 32 4.68 1.74 12.28
N GLU A 33 5.74 0.93 12.22
CA GLU A 33 7.00 1.24 12.90
C GLU A 33 7.71 2.43 12.25
N GLU A 34 7.73 2.49 10.92
CA GLU A 34 8.33 3.58 10.14
C GLU A 34 7.54 4.88 10.37
N LEU A 35 6.21 4.87 10.29
CA LEU A 35 5.38 6.04 10.61
C LEU A 35 5.58 6.57 12.04
N ARG A 36 5.77 5.68 13.03
CA ARG A 36 6.08 6.09 14.42
C ARG A 36 7.45 6.73 14.53
N HIS A 37 8.41 6.32 13.71
CA HIS A 37 9.72 6.95 13.65
C HIS A 37 9.59 8.36 13.07
N ASP A 38 8.91 8.48 11.93
CA ASP A 38 8.71 9.73 11.22
C ASP A 38 7.93 10.76 12.04
N ALA A 39 6.86 10.32 12.72
CA ALA A 39 6.11 11.18 13.64
C ALA A 39 7.01 11.77 14.75
N LYS A 40 7.92 10.96 15.31
CA LYS A 40 8.86 11.44 16.34
C LYS A 40 9.90 12.40 15.77
N GLU A 41 10.41 12.14 14.57
CA GLU A 41 11.36 13.07 13.93
C GLU A 41 10.71 14.40 13.60
N LYS A 42 9.47 14.39 13.11
CA LYS A 42 8.64 15.59 12.88
C LYS A 42 8.40 16.38 14.17
N GLU A 43 8.17 15.72 15.31
CA GLU A 43 8.05 16.39 16.62
C GLU A 43 9.35 17.09 17.06
N ILE A 44 10.51 16.51 16.75
CA ILE A 44 11.82 17.00 17.18
C ILE A 44 12.27 18.20 16.33
N ASP A 45 12.16 18.10 15.02
CA ASP A 45 12.57 19.14 14.08
C ASP A 45 11.69 19.10 12.83
N ALA A 46 10.48 19.65 12.94
CA ALA A 46 9.53 19.68 11.83
C ALA A 46 10.13 20.31 10.57
N TYR A 47 10.94 21.37 10.71
CA TYR A 47 11.49 22.09 9.56
C TYR A 47 12.56 21.29 8.81
N ASP A 48 13.54 20.71 9.52
CA ASP A 48 14.54 19.84 8.92
C ASP A 48 13.93 18.52 8.41
N PHE A 49 12.91 18.01 9.11
CA PHE A 49 12.12 16.85 8.66
C PHE A 49 11.46 17.14 7.31
N TYR A 50 10.73 18.26 7.16
CA TYR A 50 10.11 18.65 5.88
C TYR A 50 11.14 18.87 4.76
N LEU A 51 12.34 19.35 5.08
CA LEU A 51 13.41 19.54 4.10
C LEU A 51 14.06 18.24 3.64
N ARG A 52 14.10 17.21 4.51
CA ARG A 52 14.71 15.91 4.22
C ARG A 52 13.72 14.87 3.74
N SER A 53 12.47 15.01 4.13
CA SER A 53 11.38 14.20 3.63
C SER A 53 11.29 14.46 2.12
N ALA A 54 11.78 13.52 1.30
CA ALA A 54 11.67 13.55 -0.16
C ALA A 54 10.22 13.55 -0.68
N TRP A 55 9.28 13.56 0.26
CA TRP A 55 7.85 13.67 0.14
C TRP A 55 7.49 15.04 -0.44
N THR A 56 7.06 15.04 -1.68
CA THR A 56 6.68 16.22 -2.48
C THR A 56 5.41 16.92 -1.98
N CYS A 57 4.93 16.62 -0.77
CA CYS A 57 3.65 17.06 -0.29
C CYS A 57 3.82 17.92 0.97
N ASP A 58 3.36 19.18 0.91
CA ASP A 58 3.22 20.09 2.06
C ASP A 58 2.30 19.53 3.18
N PHE A 59 1.78 18.32 2.99
CA PHE A 59 0.73 17.69 3.76
C PHE A 59 1.16 16.38 4.45
N PHE A 60 2.45 16.00 4.43
CA PHE A 60 2.89 14.76 5.09
C PHE A 60 2.47 14.69 6.57
N ASP A 61 1.65 13.70 6.91
CA ASP A 61 1.03 13.52 8.22
C ASP A 61 1.03 12.04 8.65
N PRO A 62 2.17 11.56 9.20
CA PRO A 62 2.32 10.16 9.59
C PRO A 62 1.45 9.82 10.81
N GLU A 63 1.02 10.81 11.59
CA GLU A 63 0.21 10.61 12.80
C GLU A 63 -1.23 10.26 12.45
N SER A 64 -1.81 10.98 11.49
CA SER A 64 -3.16 10.70 10.96
C SER A 64 -3.20 9.31 10.33
N VAL A 65 -2.25 9.00 9.44
CA VAL A 65 -2.17 7.66 8.80
C VAL A 65 -1.96 6.57 9.85
N LEU A 66 -1.08 6.78 10.84
CA LEU A 66 -0.87 5.83 11.93
C LEU A 66 -2.13 5.63 12.78
N ALA A 67 -2.94 6.68 13.00
CA ALA A 67 -4.19 6.59 13.74
C ALA A 67 -5.21 5.69 13.04
N ASP A 68 -5.31 5.80 11.71
CA ASP A 68 -6.19 4.94 10.90
C ASP A 68 -5.71 3.49 10.89
N LEU A 69 -4.40 3.27 10.69
CA LEU A 69 -3.79 1.94 10.69
C LEU A 69 -3.86 1.20 12.02
N LYS A 70 -4.17 1.86 13.15
CA LYS A 70 -4.45 1.16 14.43
C LYS A 70 -5.58 0.14 14.32
N GLN A 71 -6.47 0.31 13.35
CA GLN A 71 -7.61 -0.58 13.12
C GLN A 71 -7.27 -1.79 12.23
N ALA A 72 -6.07 -1.83 11.65
CA ALA A 72 -5.60 -2.94 10.83
C ALA A 72 -5.52 -4.23 11.65
N LYS A 73 -6.05 -5.31 11.09
CA LYS A 73 -6.15 -6.66 11.68
C LYS A 73 -5.22 -7.65 10.99
N LEU A 74 -4.73 -7.31 9.81
CA LEU A 74 -3.84 -8.09 8.98
C LEU A 74 -2.50 -7.37 8.85
N ASN A 75 -1.45 -8.16 8.66
CA ASN A 75 -0.08 -7.64 8.65
C ASN A 75 0.44 -7.36 7.23
N VAL A 76 -0.36 -7.68 6.21
CA VAL A 76 0.01 -7.46 4.81
C VAL A 76 -1.13 -6.76 4.07
N GLY A 77 -0.76 -5.77 3.28
CA GLY A 77 -1.66 -5.00 2.44
C GLY A 77 -1.14 -4.87 1.01
N ILE A 78 -2.04 -4.52 0.10
CA ILE A 78 -1.72 -4.05 -1.24
C ILE A 78 -2.02 -2.56 -1.26
N LEU A 79 -0.98 -1.76 -1.47
CA LEU A 79 -1.11 -0.34 -1.75
C LEU A 79 -1.32 -0.16 -3.25
N ILE A 80 -2.36 0.58 -3.61
CA ILE A 80 -2.59 1.03 -4.98
C ILE A 80 -2.54 2.55 -4.95
N THR A 81 -1.59 3.10 -5.69
CA THR A 81 -1.46 4.55 -5.89
C THR A 81 -1.98 4.88 -7.28
N GLY A 82 -2.87 5.87 -7.35
CA GLY A 82 -3.43 6.39 -8.59
C GLY A 82 -2.40 7.03 -9.52
N PRO A 83 -2.84 7.54 -10.68
CA PRO A 83 -1.95 8.05 -11.71
C PRO A 83 -1.16 9.27 -11.23
N SER A 84 0.16 9.22 -11.40
CA SER A 84 1.08 10.29 -10.95
C SER A 84 0.88 11.62 -11.69
N ASP A 85 0.13 11.64 -12.79
CA ASP A 85 -0.22 12.85 -13.55
C ASP A 85 -1.48 13.56 -13.03
N VAL A 86 -2.16 12.98 -12.03
CA VAL A 86 -3.25 13.63 -11.29
C VAL A 86 -2.64 14.43 -10.13
N MET A 87 -3.22 15.61 -9.87
CA MET A 87 -2.72 16.55 -8.85
C MET A 87 -2.68 15.94 -7.44
N ASP A 88 -3.66 15.10 -7.11
CA ASP A 88 -3.82 14.40 -5.83
C ASP A 88 -4.18 12.94 -6.13
N PRO A 89 -3.19 12.04 -6.34
CA PRO A 89 -3.46 10.64 -6.65
C PRO A 89 -3.89 9.87 -5.40
N ASP A 90 -5.11 9.34 -5.43
CA ASP A 90 -5.64 8.46 -4.38
C ASP A 90 -4.64 7.33 -4.08
N SER A 91 -4.21 7.23 -2.82
CA SER A 91 -3.26 6.22 -2.36
C SER A 91 -3.89 5.40 -1.25
N ILE A 92 -4.44 4.24 -1.62
CA ILE A 92 -5.23 3.43 -0.70
C ILE A 92 -4.51 2.10 -0.41
N LEU A 93 -4.30 1.84 0.88
CA LEU A 93 -3.76 0.58 1.38
C LEU A 93 -4.90 -0.37 1.73
N HIS A 94 -5.02 -1.46 0.96
CA HIS A 94 -6.02 -2.49 1.17
C HIS A 94 -5.44 -3.69 1.90
N GLU A 95 -5.96 -4.04 3.08
CA GLU A 95 -5.56 -5.29 3.73
C GLU A 95 -5.88 -6.49 2.83
N VAL A 96 -4.96 -7.46 2.78
CA VAL A 96 -5.11 -8.67 1.95
C VAL A 96 -6.16 -9.61 2.57
N ALA A 97 -7.42 -9.31 2.27
CA ALA A 97 -8.57 -10.06 2.69
C ALA A 97 -9.51 -10.30 1.51
N TYR A 98 -10.26 -11.40 1.56
CA TYR A 98 -11.14 -11.80 0.46
C TYR A 98 -12.16 -10.69 0.14
N ASN A 99 -12.85 -10.17 1.16
CA ASN A 99 -13.90 -9.14 0.97
C ASN A 99 -13.37 -7.88 0.28
N ASN A 100 -12.21 -7.38 0.69
CA ASN A 100 -11.63 -6.16 0.15
C ASN A 100 -11.26 -6.34 -1.32
N LEU A 101 -10.39 -7.31 -1.57
CA LEU A 101 -9.83 -7.52 -2.89
C LEU A 101 -10.89 -8.03 -3.87
N HIS A 102 -11.87 -8.81 -3.41
CA HIS A 102 -13.02 -9.21 -4.22
C HIS A 102 -13.88 -8.02 -4.64
N ASN A 103 -14.14 -7.07 -3.73
CA ASN A 103 -14.90 -5.87 -4.09
C ASN A 103 -14.15 -5.00 -5.09
N LEU A 104 -12.84 -4.81 -4.90
CA LEU A 104 -11.98 -4.05 -5.81
C LEU A 104 -12.01 -4.60 -7.25
N MET A 105 -11.94 -5.92 -7.41
CA MET A 105 -11.99 -6.53 -8.74
C MET A 105 -13.34 -6.37 -9.45
N ASN A 106 -14.42 -6.25 -8.68
CA ASN A 106 -15.78 -6.12 -9.20
C ASN A 106 -16.19 -4.65 -9.41
N LEU A 107 -15.27 -3.70 -9.19
CA LEU A 107 -15.44 -2.34 -9.64
C LEU A 107 -15.53 -2.28 -11.18
N GLY A 108 -16.14 -1.22 -11.70
CA GLY A 108 -16.38 -1.04 -13.13
C GLY A 108 -15.10 -1.13 -13.97
N ASP A 109 -15.23 -1.44 -15.26
CA ASP A 109 -14.09 -1.66 -16.17
C ASP A 109 -13.18 -0.44 -16.36
N ASN A 110 -13.64 0.74 -15.93
CA ASN A 110 -12.89 1.99 -16.05
C ASN A 110 -12.12 2.37 -14.76
N GLU A 111 -12.27 1.61 -13.67
CA GLU A 111 -11.72 1.97 -12.35
C GLU A 111 -10.26 1.48 -12.18
N PHE A 112 -9.90 0.36 -12.81
CA PHE A 112 -8.53 -0.16 -12.81
C PHE A 112 -8.20 -0.81 -14.14
N ASP A 113 -6.93 -0.70 -14.53
CA ASP A 113 -6.40 -1.41 -15.69
C ASP A 113 -6.55 -2.93 -15.55
N SER A 114 -6.71 -3.61 -16.70
CA SER A 114 -6.92 -5.07 -16.74
C SER A 114 -5.80 -5.87 -16.05
N GLU A 115 -4.57 -5.36 -16.06
CA GLU A 115 -3.43 -5.98 -15.37
C GLU A 115 -3.56 -5.93 -13.85
N VAL A 116 -3.92 -4.77 -13.30
CA VAL A 116 -4.17 -4.60 -11.85
C VAL A 116 -5.32 -5.51 -11.41
N LYS A 117 -6.43 -5.55 -12.16
CA LYS A 117 -7.54 -6.47 -11.87
C LYS A 117 -7.12 -7.93 -11.90
N SER A 118 -6.31 -8.32 -12.89
CA SER A 118 -5.78 -9.68 -13.04
C SER A 118 -4.85 -10.07 -11.87
N TYR A 119 -4.01 -9.14 -11.42
CA TYR A 119 -3.17 -9.31 -10.24
C TYR A 119 -4.01 -9.52 -8.99
N LEU A 120 -4.97 -8.64 -8.71
CA LEU A 120 -5.89 -8.76 -7.59
C LEU A 120 -6.63 -10.10 -7.62
N ALA A 121 -7.04 -10.59 -8.80
CA ALA A 121 -7.70 -11.89 -8.98
C ALA A 121 -6.84 -13.09 -8.63
N LYS A 122 -5.53 -12.99 -8.80
CA LYS A 122 -4.60 -14.02 -8.36
C LYS A 122 -4.43 -13.98 -6.85
N VAL A 123 -4.27 -12.78 -6.27
CA VAL A 123 -4.10 -12.62 -4.82
C VAL A 123 -5.35 -13.04 -4.05
N VAL A 124 -6.55 -12.70 -4.51
CA VAL A 124 -7.82 -13.06 -3.85
C VAL A 124 -7.99 -14.55 -3.67
N LYS A 125 -7.49 -15.36 -4.60
CA LYS A 125 -7.55 -16.83 -4.51
C LYS A 125 -6.69 -17.39 -3.37
N LEU A 126 -5.72 -16.62 -2.89
CA LEU A 126 -4.89 -16.96 -1.74
C LEU A 126 -5.56 -16.55 -0.41
N CYS A 127 -6.51 -15.61 -0.45
CA CYS A 127 -7.15 -15.09 0.76
C CYS A 127 -8.08 -16.13 1.41
N ASN A 128 -8.10 -16.15 2.74
CA ASN A 128 -9.10 -16.89 3.49
C ASN A 128 -10.46 -16.15 3.44
N PRO A 129 -11.54 -16.77 2.91
CA PRO A 129 -12.85 -16.12 2.79
C PRO A 129 -13.50 -15.72 4.11
N SER A 130 -13.07 -16.32 5.22
CA SER A 130 -13.58 -15.99 6.57
C SER A 130 -12.91 -14.76 7.18
N LEU A 131 -11.76 -14.32 6.67
CA LEU A 131 -11.07 -13.12 7.15
C LEU A 131 -11.63 -11.88 6.46
N LYS A 132 -11.94 -10.87 7.27
CA LYS A 132 -12.37 -9.56 6.79
C LYS A 132 -11.25 -8.55 7.01
N GLY A 133 -10.93 -7.81 5.96
CA GLY A 133 -9.99 -6.70 6.01
C GLY A 133 -10.72 -5.36 5.94
N SER A 134 -9.92 -4.32 6.16
CA SER A 134 -10.21 -2.90 6.01
C SER A 134 -9.32 -2.29 4.92
N TYR A 135 -9.59 -1.05 4.55
CA TYR A 135 -8.74 -0.25 3.70
C TYR A 135 -8.47 1.08 4.39
N PHE A 136 -7.34 1.70 4.06
CA PHE A 136 -6.85 2.90 4.71
C PHE A 136 -6.38 3.88 3.65
N ASP A 137 -6.83 5.12 3.76
CA ASP A 137 -6.26 6.22 3.00
C ASP A 137 -4.88 6.54 3.60
N ILE A 138 -3.86 6.50 2.75
CA ILE A 138 -2.47 6.74 3.15
C ILE A 138 -1.81 7.81 2.29
N GLU A 139 -2.57 8.62 1.54
CA GLU A 139 -2.04 9.67 0.66
C GLU A 139 -1.04 10.60 1.37
N MET A 140 -1.27 10.82 2.66
CA MET A 140 -0.45 11.68 3.51
C MET A 140 0.85 11.02 4.00
N ALA A 141 1.11 9.74 3.67
CA ALA A 141 2.32 9.00 4.02
C ALA A 141 2.60 7.74 3.16
N VAL A 142 2.45 7.80 1.83
CA VAL A 142 2.71 6.73 0.82
C VAL A 142 4.17 6.21 0.75
N PRO A 143 4.53 5.05 1.33
CA PRO A 143 5.94 4.64 1.45
C PRO A 143 6.69 4.61 0.11
N ASP A 144 7.96 5.02 0.13
CA ASP A 144 8.84 4.99 -1.05
C ASP A 144 9.56 3.65 -1.24
N ASP A 145 10.32 3.52 -2.33
CA ASP A 145 11.08 2.31 -2.65
C ASP A 145 12.23 2.00 -1.69
N SER A 146 12.65 2.97 -0.88
CA SER A 146 13.67 2.81 0.16
C SER A 146 13.10 2.29 1.49
N SER A 147 11.78 2.36 1.65
CA SER A 147 11.05 1.99 2.87
C SER A 147 11.06 0.47 3.07
N ARG A 148 11.40 0.01 4.28
CA ARG A 148 11.56 -1.44 4.55
C ARG A 148 10.22 -2.15 4.68
N CYS A 149 9.13 -1.40 4.79
CA CYS A 149 7.79 -1.94 4.72
C CYS A 149 7.37 -2.36 3.29
N VAL A 150 8.04 -1.86 2.24
CA VAL A 150 7.75 -2.26 0.87
C VAL A 150 8.42 -3.61 0.59
N LEU A 151 7.62 -4.66 0.49
CA LEU A 151 8.09 -6.01 0.20
C LEU A 151 8.31 -6.23 -1.30
N ARG A 152 7.53 -5.55 -2.14
CA ARG A 152 7.59 -5.62 -3.60
C ARG A 152 6.86 -4.44 -4.25
N ASP A 153 7.33 -3.98 -5.40
CA ASP A 153 6.82 -2.80 -6.11
C ASP A 153 6.81 -3.06 -7.64
N SER A 154 5.70 -2.76 -8.30
CA SER A 154 5.50 -2.97 -9.74
C SER A 154 6.42 -2.14 -10.62
N TRP A 155 6.75 -0.91 -10.24
CA TRP A 155 7.53 -0.01 -11.10
C TRP A 155 9.02 -0.38 -11.12
N ASN A 156 9.55 -0.80 -9.98
CA ASN A 156 10.92 -1.29 -9.87
C ASN A 156 11.15 -2.65 -10.56
N GLU A 157 10.10 -3.45 -10.74
CA GLU A 157 10.21 -4.71 -11.50
C GLU A 157 10.13 -4.53 -13.00
N ALA A 158 9.40 -3.54 -13.49
CA ALA A 158 9.31 -3.25 -14.91
C ALA A 158 10.64 -2.77 -15.53
N GLN A 159 11.60 -2.36 -14.70
CA GLN A 159 12.92 -1.87 -15.11
C GLN A 159 14.01 -2.97 -15.17
N LYS A 160 13.70 -4.22 -14.82
CA LYS A 160 14.63 -5.37 -14.84
C LYS A 160 14.38 -6.28 -16.04
#